data_AF-A0A0S3KDN1-F1
#
_entry.id   AF-A0A0S3KDN1-F1
#
_cell.length_a   1.000
_cell.length_b   1.000
_cell.length_c   1.000
_cell.angle_alpha   90.00
_cell.angle_beta   90.00
_cell.angle_gamma   90.00
#
_symmetry.space_group_name_H-M   'P 1'
#
loop_
_entity.id
_entity.type
_entity.pdbx_description
1 polymer ?
#
loop_
_entity_poly.entity_id
_entity_poly.type
_entity_poly.pdbx_seq_one_letter_code
_entity_poly.pdbx_strand_id
1 'polypeptide(L)'
;MEKISILKTQYHILLESLILYGDYSNTPQISTIRLILDKLDKCKNIDDLEEIRKINDSLYPPRGGLGEFYIWDNDYDKRMLLNEPIDKAKDITWNILNTDL
;
A
#
# COMPACT_ATOMS: atom_id res chain seq x y z
N MET A 1 14.72 11.36 0.66
CA MET A 1 15.35 10.13 0.13
C MET A 1 14.96 8.92 0.97
N GLU A 2 15.25 8.89 2.27
CA GLU A 2 14.88 7.77 3.15
C GLU A 2 13.36 7.47 3.18
N LYS A 3 12.51 8.48 3.44
CA LYS A 3 11.04 8.34 3.40
C LYS A 3 10.51 7.77 2.08
N ILE A 4 11.04 8.23 0.94
CA ILE A 4 10.68 7.73 -0.40
C ILE A 4 11.06 6.25 -0.54
N SER A 5 12.25 5.86 -0.07
CA SER A 5 12.68 4.46 -0.08
C SER A 5 11.77 3.59 0.78
N ILE A 6 11.41 4.05 1.98
CA ILE A 6 10.52 3.30 2.88
C ILE A 6 9.13 3.14 2.25
N LEU A 7 8.58 4.21 1.66
CA LEU A 7 7.29 4.15 0.94
C LEU A 7 7.34 3.13 -0.20
N LYS A 8 8.38 3.13 -1.02
CA LYS A 8 8.54 2.13 -2.09
C LYS A 8 8.51 0.71 -1.54
N THR A 9 9.24 0.44 -0.45
CA THR A 9 9.20 -0.87 0.21
C THR A 9 7.79 -1.26 0.64
N GLN A 10 7.04 -0.34 1.27
CA GLN A 10 5.67 -0.63 1.72
C GLN A 10 4.73 -0.90 0.54
N TYR A 11 4.80 -0.09 -0.52
CA TYR A 11 3.99 -0.29 -1.72
C TYR A 11 4.33 -1.58 -2.46
N HIS A 12 5.58 -2.03 -2.46
CA HIS A 12 5.95 -3.34 -3.00
C HIS A 12 5.32 -4.48 -2.20
N ILE A 13 5.35 -4.42 -0.86
CA ILE A 13 4.69 -5.43 0.01
C ILE A 13 3.19 -5.51 -0.30
N LEU A 14 2.52 -4.37 -0.42
CA LEU A 14 1.09 -4.31 -0.75
C LEU A 14 0.81 -4.85 -2.16
N LEU A 15 1.62 -4.47 -3.14
CA LEU A 15 1.47 -4.91 -4.53
C LEU A 15 1.64 -6.42 -4.67
N GLU A 16 2.70 -6.97 -4.08
CA GLU A 16 2.97 -8.42 -4.10
C GLU A 16 1.84 -9.19 -3.43
N SER A 17 1.35 -8.69 -2.29
CA SER A 17 0.26 -9.32 -1.56
C SER A 17 -1.05 -9.34 -2.37
N LEU A 18 -1.39 -8.22 -3.05
CA LEU A 18 -2.57 -8.17 -3.93
C LEU A 18 -2.42 -9.07 -5.16
N ILE A 19 -1.22 -9.20 -5.73
CA ILE A 19 -0.96 -10.08 -6.86
C ILE A 19 -1.06 -11.56 -6.46
N LEU A 20 -0.55 -11.92 -5.30
CA LEU A 20 -0.49 -13.31 -4.83
C LEU A 20 -1.81 -13.81 -4.25
N TYR A 21 -2.53 -12.94 -3.53
CA TYR A 21 -3.68 -13.34 -2.70
C TYR A 21 -4.97 -12.58 -3.01
N GLY A 22 -4.89 -11.50 -3.79
CA GLY A 22 -6.06 -10.76 -4.23
C GLY A 22 -6.82 -11.46 -5.35
N ASP A 23 -7.98 -10.92 -5.67
CA ASP A 23 -8.78 -11.35 -6.81
C ASP A 23 -9.01 -10.19 -7.80
N TYR A 24 -9.88 -10.40 -8.79
CA TYR A 24 -10.16 -9.41 -9.82
C TYR A 24 -10.69 -8.08 -9.25
N SER A 25 -11.32 -8.09 -8.08
CA SER A 25 -11.81 -6.88 -7.41
C SER A 25 -10.68 -5.96 -6.95
N ASN A 26 -9.45 -6.49 -6.80
CA ASN A 26 -8.27 -5.73 -6.40
C ASN A 26 -7.51 -5.08 -7.58
N THR A 27 -7.96 -5.30 -8.82
CA THR A 27 -7.32 -4.74 -10.03
C THR A 27 -7.15 -3.21 -9.98
N PRO A 28 -8.13 -2.42 -9.48
CA PRO A 28 -7.94 -0.98 -9.32
C PRO A 28 -6.79 -0.64 -8.36
N GLN A 29 -6.69 -1.31 -7.21
CA GLN A 29 -5.64 -1.07 -6.23
C GLN A 29 -4.27 -1.45 -6.77
N ILE A 30 -4.15 -2.57 -7.48
CA ILE A 30 -2.91 -2.97 -8.16
C ILE A 30 -2.46 -1.88 -9.14
N SER A 31 -3.38 -1.34 -9.93
CA SER A 31 -3.09 -0.29 -10.93
C SER A 31 -2.67 1.02 -10.25
N THR A 32 -3.37 1.42 -9.19
CA THR A 32 -3.05 2.61 -8.39
C THR A 32 -1.69 2.49 -7.70
N ILE A 33 -1.36 1.33 -7.11
CA ILE A 33 -0.05 1.13 -6.46
C ILE A 33 1.08 1.21 -7.48
N ARG A 34 0.91 0.65 -8.69
CA ARG A 34 1.90 0.79 -9.77
C ARG A 34 2.11 2.25 -10.17
N LEU A 35 1.03 3.03 -10.26
CA LEU A 35 1.12 4.47 -10.51
C LEU A 35 1.89 5.21 -9.40
N ILE A 36 1.63 4.88 -8.14
CA ILE A 36 2.35 5.46 -7.00
C ILE A 36 3.85 5.13 -7.07
N LEU A 37 4.20 3.87 -7.36
CA LEU A 37 5.60 3.45 -7.49
C LEU A 37 6.32 4.21 -8.62
N ASP A 38 5.70 4.34 -9.80
CA ASP A 38 6.25 5.11 -10.93
C ASP A 38 6.46 6.60 -10.57
N LYS A 39 5.57 7.18 -9.78
CA LYS A 39 5.74 8.56 -9.28
C LYS A 39 6.86 8.66 -8.25
N LEU A 40 6.93 7.74 -7.29
CA LEU A 40 8.01 7.68 -6.30
C LEU A 40 9.40 7.49 -6.95
N ASP A 41 9.49 6.84 -8.10
CA ASP A 41 10.72 6.76 -8.90
C ASP A 41 11.17 8.09 -9.49
N LYS A 42 10.23 9.02 -9.67
CA LYS A 42 10.48 10.35 -10.26
C LYS A 42 10.59 11.46 -9.21
N CYS A 43 10.15 11.21 -7.97
CA CYS A 43 10.24 12.16 -6.86
C CYS A 43 11.69 12.58 -6.60
N LYS A 44 11.93 13.89 -6.52
CA LYS A 44 13.27 14.45 -6.22
C LYS A 44 13.36 14.99 -4.80
N ASN A 45 12.24 15.39 -4.22
CA ASN A 45 12.16 15.91 -2.86
C ASN A 45 10.84 15.49 -2.19
N ILE A 46 10.60 16.00 -0.98
CA ILE A 46 9.45 15.63 -0.16
C ILE A 46 8.15 16.32 -0.59
N ASP A 47 8.24 17.46 -1.28
CA ASP A 47 7.07 18.22 -1.74
C ASP A 47 6.25 17.42 -2.77
N ASP A 48 6.87 16.45 -3.44
CA ASP A 48 6.21 15.51 -4.35
C ASP A 48 5.27 14.52 -3.63
N LEU A 49 5.36 14.38 -2.29
CA LEU A 49 4.57 13.40 -1.54
C LEU A 49 3.10 13.80 -1.36
N GLU A 50 2.75 15.09 -1.49
CA GLU A 50 1.34 15.52 -1.40
C GLU A 50 0.49 14.93 -2.54
N GLU A 51 1.08 14.78 -3.74
CA GLU A 51 0.41 14.10 -4.84
C GLU A 51 0.27 12.60 -4.55
N ILE A 52 1.31 11.97 -3.99
CA ILE A 52 1.27 10.56 -3.58
C ILE A 52 0.17 10.32 -2.54
N ARG A 53 0.02 11.21 -1.55
CA ARG A 53 -1.03 11.12 -0.54
C ARG A 53 -2.43 11.10 -1.17
N LYS A 54 -2.71 12.03 -2.08
CA LYS A 54 -4.01 12.08 -2.77
C LYS A 54 -4.32 10.82 -3.56
N ILE A 55 -3.30 10.23 -4.20
CA ILE A 55 -3.48 8.96 -4.94
C ILE A 55 -3.66 7.80 -3.97
N ASN A 56 -2.93 7.78 -2.85
CA ASN A 56 -3.07 6.78 -1.79
C ASN A 56 -4.50 6.72 -1.25
N ASP A 57 -5.17 7.86 -1.06
CA ASP A 57 -6.56 7.88 -0.56
C ASP A 57 -7.51 7.07 -1.46
N SER A 58 -7.25 7.01 -2.76
CA SER A 58 -8.06 6.20 -3.70
C SER A 58 -7.92 4.69 -3.51
N LEU A 59 -6.92 4.21 -2.75
CA LEU A 59 -6.77 2.81 -2.37
C LEU A 59 -7.80 2.38 -1.32
N TYR A 60 -8.43 3.34 -0.62
CA TYR A 60 -9.35 3.12 0.50
C TYR A 60 -10.75 3.68 0.18
N PRO A 61 -11.45 3.15 -0.83
CA PRO A 61 -12.82 3.55 -1.09
C PRO A 61 -13.73 3.20 0.10
N PRO A 62 -14.90 3.86 0.25
CA PRO A 62 -15.83 3.59 1.37
C PRO A 62 -16.33 2.14 1.48
N ARG A 63 -16.16 1.32 0.45
CA ARG A 63 -16.48 -0.11 0.43
C ARG A 63 -15.37 -0.84 -0.33
N GLY A 64 -14.70 -1.80 0.31
CA GLY A 64 -13.65 -2.61 -0.30
C GLY A 64 -12.26 -1.97 -0.34
N GLY A 65 -11.50 -2.30 -1.38
CA GLY A 65 -10.12 -1.85 -1.58
C GLY A 65 -9.15 -2.33 -0.50
N LEU A 66 -8.13 -1.53 -0.20
CA LEU A 66 -7.13 -1.91 0.81
C LEU A 66 -7.67 -1.90 2.25
N GLY A 67 -8.75 -1.16 2.51
CA GLY A 67 -9.39 -1.13 3.83
C GLY A 67 -9.95 -2.49 4.25
N GLU A 68 -10.43 -3.28 3.27
CA GLU A 68 -11.00 -4.61 3.50
C GLU A 68 -10.09 -5.74 2.99
N PHE A 69 -8.94 -5.42 2.38
CA PHE A 69 -8.02 -6.44 1.89
C PHE A 69 -7.36 -7.19 3.05
N TYR A 70 -7.65 -8.49 3.09
CA TYR A 70 -7.20 -9.43 4.11
C TYR A 70 -7.05 -10.83 3.50
N ILE A 71 -5.95 -11.51 3.80
CA ILE A 71 -5.70 -12.86 3.31
C ILE A 71 -6.40 -13.85 4.23
N TRP A 72 -7.29 -14.68 3.69
CA TRP A 72 -7.91 -15.77 4.43
C TRP A 72 -7.13 -17.08 4.23
N ASP A 73 -6.72 -17.69 5.34
CA ASP A 73 -6.24 -19.08 5.42
C ASP A 73 -6.96 -19.79 6.58
N ASN A 74 -7.21 -21.10 6.44
CA ASN A 74 -7.88 -21.87 7.49
C ASN A 74 -6.99 -22.09 8.72
N ASP A 75 -5.67 -22.04 8.54
CA ASP A 75 -4.70 -22.04 9.63
C ASP A 75 -4.58 -20.61 10.20
N TYR A 76 -4.91 -20.47 11.49
CA TYR A 76 -4.89 -19.18 12.18
C TYR A 76 -3.48 -18.57 12.21
N ASP A 77 -2.46 -19.34 12.56
CA ASP A 77 -1.10 -18.83 12.72
C ASP A 77 -0.54 -18.39 11.36
N LYS A 78 -0.78 -19.21 10.33
CA LYS A 78 -0.41 -18.85 8.96
C LYS A 78 -1.14 -17.59 8.50
N ARG A 79 -2.44 -17.46 8.79
CA ARG A 79 -3.22 -16.27 8.45
C ARG A 79 -2.68 -15.02 9.14
N MET A 80 -2.31 -15.11 10.41
CA MET A 80 -1.69 -14.00 11.13
C MET A 80 -0.33 -13.61 10.52
N LEU A 81 0.52 -14.60 10.21
CA LEU A 81 1.82 -14.38 9.59
C LEU A 81 1.73 -13.71 8.21
N LEU A 82 0.71 -14.07 7.42
CA LEU A 82 0.50 -13.49 6.09
C LEU A 82 -0.01 -12.04 6.14
N ASN A 83 -0.86 -11.70 7.12
CA ASN A 83 -1.46 -10.36 7.20
C ASN A 83 -0.60 -9.35 7.96
N GLU A 84 0.25 -9.78 8.91
CA GLU A 84 1.15 -8.89 9.66
C GLU A 84 1.98 -7.94 8.76
N PRO A 85 2.66 -8.38 7.68
CA PRO A 85 3.42 -7.47 6.82
C PRO A 85 2.52 -6.49 6.06
N ILE A 86 1.28 -6.88 5.72
CA ILE A 86 0.32 -6.03 5.02
C ILE A 86 -0.14 -4.90 5.95
N ASP A 87 -0.51 -5.25 7.19
CA ASP A 87 -0.98 -4.28 8.18
C ASP A 87 0.13 -3.28 8.53
N LYS A 88 1.36 -3.77 8.75
CA LYS A 88 2.53 -2.90 8.94
C LYS A 88 2.78 -1.98 7.76
N ALA A 89 2.65 -2.48 6.53
CA ALA A 89 2.85 -1.65 5.34
C ALA A 89 1.79 -0.55 5.22
N LYS A 90 0.52 -0.85 5.53
CA LYS A 90 -0.56 0.15 5.58
C LYS A 90 -0.26 1.22 6.65
N ASP A 91 0.11 0.81 7.85
CA ASP A 91 0.39 1.72 8.97
C ASP A 91 1.61 2.62 8.71
N ILE A 92 2.72 2.05 8.25
CA ILE A 92 3.93 2.82 7.93
C ILE A 92 3.64 3.82 6.81
N THR A 93 2.91 3.41 5.77
CA THR A 93 2.51 4.29 4.67
C THR A 93 1.65 5.44 5.18
N TRP A 94 0.65 5.15 6.01
CA TRP A 94 -0.23 6.16 6.60
C TRP A 94 0.56 7.17 7.43
N ASN A 95 1.47 6.70 8.28
CA ASN A 95 2.26 7.55 9.15
C ASN A 95 3.15 8.53 8.34
N ILE A 96 3.85 8.02 7.33
CA ILE A 96 4.72 8.85 6.48
C ILE A 96 3.92 9.89 5.70
N LEU A 97 2.74 9.53 5.18
CA LEU A 97 1.94 10.43 4.35
C LEU A 97 1.07 11.42 5.14
N ASN A 98 0.75 11.15 6.42
CA ASN A 98 -0.22 11.97 7.16
C ASN A 98 0.31 12.64 8.42
N THR A 99 1.43 12.17 8.97
CA THR A 99 2.01 12.75 10.20
C THR A 99 3.20 13.66 9.90
N ASP A 100 3.71 13.59 8.68
CA ASP A 100 5.11 13.90 8.35
C ASP A 100 5.26 14.80 7.10
N LEU A 101 4.15 15.38 6.63
CA LEU A 101 4.04 16.37 5.55
C LEU A 101 3.84 17.79 6.09
#